data_AF-A0A6N2SYK0-F1
#
_entry.id   AF-A0A6N2SYK0-F1
#
_cell.length_a   1.000
_cell.length_b   1.000
_cell.length_c   1.000
_cell.angle_alpha   90.00
_cell.angle_beta   90.00
_cell.angle_gamma   90.00
#
_symmetry.space_group_name_H-M   'P 1'
#
loop_
_entity.id
_entity.type
_entity.pdbx_description
1 polymer ?
#
loop_
_entity_poly.entity_id
_entity_poly.type
_entity_poly.pdbx_seq_one_letter_code
_entity_poly.pdbx_strand_id
1 'polypeptide(L)'
;MIACIDVGLKRIGIALGYKNGVIVPINAVLRQNRNQAAKDVKYILDEWNVKKLVVGIPLGGSSEDEMRRRINHFINLLDFNGEIVFFDESFSSVEAGEFGVANHKKKDGKLDSLSAMVILQRYFDSLR
;
A
#
# COMPACT_ATOMS: atom_id res chain seq x y z
N MET A 1 -9.34 -12.18 2.31
CA MET A 1 -8.02 -11.60 2.03
C MET A 1 -8.16 -10.09 2.15
N ILE A 2 -7.25 -9.44 2.86
CA ILE A 2 -7.16 -7.98 2.94
C ILE A 2 -5.84 -7.60 2.27
N ALA A 3 -5.82 -6.54 1.46
CA ALA A 3 -4.57 -5.99 0.94
C ALA A 3 -4.40 -4.55 1.40
N CYS A 4 -3.17 -4.08 1.43
CA CYS A 4 -2.85 -2.68 1.59
C CYS A 4 -2.01 -2.21 0.41
N ILE A 5 -2.28 -0.98 -0.05
CA ILE A 5 -1.41 -0.30 -1.02
C ILE A 5 -0.91 1.04 -0.46
N ASP A 6 0.33 1.36 -0.81
CA ASP A 6 0.94 2.67 -0.64
C ASP A 6 1.17 3.27 -2.04
N VAL A 7 0.51 4.38 -2.35
CA VAL A 7 0.49 4.98 -3.69
C VAL A 7 1.61 6.01 -3.83
N GLY A 8 2.84 5.49 -4.01
CA GLY A 8 4.01 6.31 -4.30
C GLY A 8 4.03 6.91 -5.71
N LEU A 9 4.96 7.86 -5.92
CA LEU A 9 5.15 8.52 -7.22
C LEU A 9 5.81 7.59 -8.26
N LYS A 10 6.75 6.76 -7.85
CA LYS A 10 7.51 5.84 -8.74
C LYS A 10 7.03 4.39 -8.66
N ARG A 11 6.51 3.98 -7.51
CA ARG A 11 6.11 2.61 -7.22
C ARG A 11 4.86 2.62 -6.37
N ILE A 12 4.11 1.53 -6.45
CA ILE A 12 2.97 1.27 -5.57
C ILE A 12 3.33 0.06 -4.72
N GLY A 13 3.59 0.30 -3.43
CA GLY A 13 3.87 -0.75 -2.46
C GLY A 13 2.61 -1.57 -2.20
N ILE A 14 2.74 -2.88 -2.02
CA ILE A 14 1.61 -3.77 -1.79
C ILE A 14 1.92 -4.78 -0.69
N ALA A 15 0.99 -4.94 0.24
CA ALA A 15 1.03 -5.99 1.26
C ALA A 15 -0.28 -6.77 1.32
N LEU A 16 -0.18 -8.07 1.63
CA LEU A 16 -1.31 -8.98 1.76
C LEU A 16 -1.47 -9.42 3.21
N GLY A 17 -2.69 -9.35 3.73
CA GLY A 17 -3.08 -9.75 5.07
C GLY A 17 -4.01 -10.97 5.06
N TYR A 18 -3.56 -12.03 5.72
CA TYR A 18 -4.28 -13.29 5.87
C TYR A 18 -5.18 -13.26 7.11
N LYS A 19 -6.19 -14.15 7.15
CA LYS A 19 -7.15 -14.22 8.26
C LYS A 19 -6.52 -14.54 9.62
N ASN A 20 -5.37 -15.21 9.63
CA ASN A 20 -4.62 -15.55 10.84
C ASN A 20 -3.74 -14.37 11.36
N GLY A 21 -3.85 -13.19 10.74
CA GLY A 21 -3.09 -12.00 11.12
C GLY A 21 -1.69 -11.92 10.50
N VAL A 22 -1.28 -12.90 9.69
CA VAL A 22 0.00 -12.83 8.97
C VAL A 22 -0.09 -11.78 7.88
N ILE A 23 0.92 -10.92 7.78
CA ILE A 23 1.06 -9.90 6.75
C ILE A 23 2.34 -10.14 5.96
N VAL A 24 2.24 -10.08 4.63
CA VAL A 24 3.36 -10.33 3.72
C VAL A 24 3.47 -9.19 2.71
N PRO A 25 4.61 -8.48 2.64
CA PRO A 25 4.87 -7.53 1.56
C PRO A 25 5.20 -8.30 0.28
N ILE A 26 4.59 -7.89 -0.84
CA ILE A 26 4.88 -8.45 -2.16
C ILE A 26 5.62 -7.42 -3.01
N ASN A 27 6.01 -7.78 -4.24
CA ASN A 27 6.74 -6.87 -5.10
C ASN A 27 5.89 -5.64 -5.43
N ALA A 28 6.46 -4.45 -5.22
CA ALA A 28 5.81 -3.20 -5.60
C ALA A 28 5.62 -3.10 -7.12
N VAL A 29 4.49 -2.53 -7.54
CA VAL A 29 4.20 -2.25 -8.95
C VAL A 29 5.03 -1.03 -9.38
N LEU A 30 5.83 -1.17 -10.44
CA LEU A 30 6.58 -0.06 -11.01
C LEU A 30 5.65 0.84 -11.84
N ARG A 31 5.52 2.10 -11.43
CA ARG A 31 4.59 3.02 -12.06
C ARG A 31 5.24 3.72 -13.25
N GLN A 32 4.82 3.35 -14.45
CA GLN A 32 5.14 4.09 -15.69
C GLN A 32 4.11 5.19 -15.95
N ASN A 33 2.83 4.88 -15.76
CA ASN A 33 1.71 5.82 -15.80
C ASN A 33 0.57 5.31 -14.88
N ARG A 34 -0.44 6.15 -14.64
CA ARG A 34 -1.53 5.84 -13.69
C ARG A 34 -2.42 4.68 -14.15
N ASN A 35 -2.80 4.66 -15.43
CA ASN A 35 -3.66 3.60 -15.99
C ASN A 35 -2.96 2.25 -15.95
N GLN A 36 -1.67 2.21 -16.27
CA GLN A 36 -0.92 0.97 -16.22
C GLN A 36 -0.79 0.45 -14.78
N ALA A 37 -0.37 1.32 -13.87
CA ALA A 37 -0.22 0.91 -12.48
C ALA A 37 -1.56 0.46 -11.87
N ALA A 38 -2.68 1.11 -12.24
CA ALA A 38 -4.01 0.67 -11.82
C ALA A 38 -4.36 -0.72 -12.35
N LYS A 39 -4.08 -1.02 -13.63
CA LYS A 39 -4.31 -2.36 -14.21
C LYS A 39 -3.49 -3.44 -13.51
N ASP A 40 -2.20 -3.17 -13.26
CA ASP A 40 -1.31 -4.13 -12.60
C ASP A 40 -1.74 -4.39 -11.15
N VAL A 41 -2.06 -3.33 -10.40
CA VAL A 41 -2.55 -3.48 -9.04
C VAL A 41 -3.87 -4.24 -9.05
N LYS A 42 -4.81 -3.91 -9.96
CA LYS A 42 -6.09 -4.62 -10.08
C LYS A 42 -5.88 -6.12 -10.33
N TYR A 43 -5.01 -6.47 -11.28
CA TYR A 43 -4.68 -7.85 -11.58
C TYR A 43 -4.21 -8.62 -10.32
N ILE A 44 -3.32 -8.01 -9.53
CA ILE A 44 -2.86 -8.59 -8.25
C ILE A 44 -4.03 -8.74 -7.27
N LEU A 45 -4.88 -7.71 -7.11
CA LEU A 45 -6.01 -7.78 -6.19
C LEU A 45 -7.01 -8.89 -6.58
N ASP A 46 -7.24 -9.08 -7.88
CA ASP A 46 -8.12 -10.13 -8.42
C ASP A 46 -7.50 -11.52 -8.25
N GLU A 47 -6.20 -11.67 -8.55
CA GLU A 47 -5.45 -12.93 -8.39
C GLU A 47 -5.52 -13.44 -6.94
N TRP A 48 -5.35 -12.55 -5.97
CA TRP A 48 -5.39 -12.88 -4.54
C TRP A 48 -6.79 -12.83 -3.94
N ASN A 49 -7.82 -12.60 -4.77
CA ASN A 49 -9.23 -12.52 -4.38
C ASN A 49 -9.43 -11.58 -3.18
N VAL A 50 -8.81 -10.39 -3.25
CA VAL A 50 -8.86 -9.38 -2.21
C VAL A 50 -10.29 -8.88 -2.05
N LYS A 51 -10.77 -8.85 -0.81
CA LYS A 51 -12.14 -8.40 -0.47
C LYS A 51 -12.19 -7.03 0.18
N LYS A 52 -11.08 -6.63 0.80
CA LYS A 52 -10.90 -5.33 1.42
C LYS A 52 -9.53 -4.78 1.05
N LEU A 53 -9.51 -3.54 0.58
CA LEU A 53 -8.32 -2.80 0.22
C LEU A 53 -8.13 -1.64 1.21
N VAL A 54 -7.03 -1.68 1.95
CA VAL A 54 -6.53 -0.57 2.75
C VAL A 54 -5.65 0.30 1.86
N VAL A 55 -5.80 1.61 1.94
CA VAL A 55 -5.06 2.58 1.14
C VAL A 55 -4.39 3.56 2.09
N GLY A 56 -3.05 3.57 2.08
CA GLY A 56 -2.28 4.56 2.82
C GLY A 56 -2.58 5.97 2.32
N ILE A 57 -2.91 6.87 3.24
CA ILE A 57 -3.02 8.30 2.96
C ILE A 57 -2.15 9.08 3.95
N PRO A 58 -1.34 10.04 3.48
CA PRO A 58 -0.63 10.95 4.37
C PRO A 58 -1.66 11.89 5.03
N LEU A 59 -1.73 11.87 6.36
CA LEU A 59 -2.52 12.83 7.13
C LEU A 59 -1.61 13.93 7.67
N GLY A 60 -2.00 15.18 7.50
CA GLY A 60 -1.27 16.36 7.95
C GLY A 60 -0.27 16.90 6.93
N GLY A 61 -0.31 18.22 6.73
CA GLY A 61 0.65 18.97 5.92
C GLY A 61 0.01 19.78 4.80
N SER A 62 0.73 20.78 4.28
CA SER A 62 0.26 21.67 3.23
C SER A 62 -0.01 20.98 1.88
N SER A 63 0.50 19.77 1.67
CA SER A 63 0.34 18.97 0.46
C SER A 63 -0.70 17.83 0.58
N GLU A 64 -1.39 17.72 1.72
CA GLU A 64 -2.36 16.65 2.01
C GLU A 64 -3.48 16.60 0.97
N ASP A 65 -4.11 17.73 0.68
CA ASP A 65 -5.24 17.81 -0.25
C ASP A 65 -4.86 17.34 -1.67
N GLU A 66 -3.65 17.69 -2.12
CA GLU A 66 -3.17 17.26 -3.43
C GLU A 66 -2.92 15.75 -3.47
N MET A 67 -2.29 15.21 -2.43
CA MET A 67 -2.03 13.77 -2.33
C MET A 67 -3.33 12.96 -2.24
N ARG A 68 -4.28 13.38 -1.41
CA ARG A 68 -5.61 12.77 -1.33
C ARG A 68 -6.33 12.77 -2.68
N ARG A 69 -6.31 13.89 -3.41
CA ARG A 69 -6.89 13.97 -4.77
C ARG A 69 -6.22 12.98 -5.74
N ARG A 70 -4.89 12.86 -5.70
CA ARG A 70 -4.13 11.91 -6.52
C ARG A 70 -4.47 10.46 -6.19
N ILE A 71 -4.59 10.14 -4.90
CA ILE A 71 -4.94 8.80 -4.43
C ILE A 71 -6.38 8.45 -4.82
N ASN A 72 -7.34 9.35 -4.58
CA ASN A 72 -8.73 9.15 -5.00
C ASN A 72 -8.85 8.93 -6.51
N HIS A 73 -8.14 9.71 -7.31
CA HIS A 73 -8.10 9.51 -8.75
C HIS A 73 -7.51 8.15 -9.12
N PHE A 74 -6.45 7.70 -8.44
CA PHE A 74 -5.86 6.38 -8.66
C PHE A 74 -6.83 5.24 -8.30
N ILE A 75 -7.53 5.35 -7.17
CA ILE A 75 -8.54 4.38 -6.74
C ILE A 75 -9.68 4.28 -7.74
N ASN A 76 -10.13 5.40 -8.31
CA ASN A 76 -11.15 5.38 -9.36
C ASN A 76 -10.68 4.66 -10.63
N LEU A 77 -9.38 4.70 -10.96
CA LEU A 77 -8.81 3.95 -12.09
C LEU A 77 -8.68 2.46 -11.81
N LEU A 78 -8.58 2.06 -10.54
CA LEU A 78 -8.39 0.69 -10.11
C LEU A 78 -9.63 -0.18 -10.38
N ASP A 79 -10.83 0.41 -10.34
CA ASP A 79 -12.11 -0.28 -10.56
C ASP A 79 -12.23 -1.53 -9.67
N PHE A 80 -11.96 -1.35 -8.37
CA PHE A 80 -12.00 -2.41 -7.37
C PHE A 80 -13.39 -2.52 -6.76
N ASN A 81 -13.97 -3.73 -6.80
CA ASN A 81 -15.34 -4.00 -6.36
C ASN A 81 -15.47 -4.37 -4.86
N GLY A 82 -14.36 -4.41 -4.12
CA GLY A 82 -14.38 -4.70 -2.68
C GLY A 82 -14.49 -3.46 -1.80
N GLU A 83 -14.43 -3.67 -0.49
CA GLU A 83 -14.44 -2.58 0.49
C GLU A 83 -13.12 -1.81 0.44
N ILE A 84 -13.18 -0.47 0.37
CA ILE A 84 -11.98 0.38 0.37
C ILE A 84 -11.95 1.18 1.68
N VAL A 85 -10.83 1.11 2.38
CA VAL A 85 -10.58 1.81 3.64
C VAL A 85 -9.35 2.67 3.48
N PHE A 86 -9.45 3.97 3.79
CA PHE A 86 -8.29 4.85 3.87
C PHE A 86 -7.72 4.81 5.28
N PHE A 87 -6.40 4.66 5.40
CA PHE A 87 -5.73 4.57 6.70
C PHE A 87 -4.51 5.49 6.73
N ASP A 88 -4.27 6.09 7.89
CA ASP A 88 -3.18 7.04 8.08
C ASP A 88 -1.82 6.37 7.89
N GLU A 89 -1.03 6.93 6.99
CA GLU A 89 0.34 6.52 6.70
C GLU A 89 1.39 7.21 7.58
N SER A 90 1.01 8.26 8.33
CA SER A 90 1.93 9.05 9.15
C SER A 90 2.79 8.16 10.05
N PHE A 91 4.11 8.38 10.06
CA PHE A 91 5.14 7.60 10.77
C PHE A 91 5.55 6.24 10.19
N SER A 92 4.90 5.74 9.12
CA SER A 92 5.24 4.45 8.49
C SER A 92 6.69 4.37 8.00
N SER A 93 7.24 5.48 7.51
CA SER A 93 8.59 5.56 6.95
C SER A 93 9.70 5.43 8.00
N VAL A 94 9.44 5.88 9.23
CA VAL A 94 10.40 5.77 10.36
C VAL A 94 10.42 4.33 10.87
N GLU A 95 9.23 3.75 11.05
CA GLU A 95 9.08 2.36 11.51
C GLU A 95 9.61 1.34 10.48
N ALA A 96 9.37 1.55 9.19
CA ALA A 96 9.92 0.71 8.12
C ALA A 96 11.46 0.72 8.08
N GLY A 97 12.09 1.81 8.51
CA GLY A 97 13.54 1.92 8.66
C GLY A 97 14.10 1.03 9.76
N GLU A 98 13.35 0.80 10.85
CA GLU A 98 13.78 -0.06 11.97
C GLU A 98 13.74 -1.55 11.62
N PHE A 99 12.83 -1.99 10.75
CA PHE A 99 12.85 -3.33 10.17
C PHE A 99 14.02 -3.55 9.17
N GLY A 100 14.73 -2.47 8.80
CA GLY A 100 15.65 -2.40 7.68
C GLY A 100 17.12 -2.10 8.02
N VAL A 101 17.67 -2.58 9.15
CA VAL A 101 19.11 -2.44 9.44
C VAL A 101 19.88 -3.74 9.19
N ALA A 102 20.00 -4.14 7.93
CA ALA A 102 21.09 -4.99 7.43
C ALA A 102 21.06 -5.07 5.88
N ASN A 103 21.87 -4.24 5.21
CA ASN A 103 22.18 -4.25 3.76
C ASN A 103 21.42 -3.27 2.84
N HIS A 104 21.84 -2.00 2.89
CA HIS A 104 21.59 -0.96 1.88
C HIS A 104 22.19 -1.25 0.47
N LYS A 105 22.38 -2.51 0.06
CA LYS A 105 23.00 -2.87 -1.24
C LYS A 105 22.12 -3.62 -2.23
N LYS A 106 20.89 -4.02 -1.87
CA LYS A 106 19.95 -4.60 -2.84
C LYS A 106 18.64 -3.82 -2.82
N LYS A 107 18.36 -3.11 -3.92
CA LYS A 107 17.05 -2.53 -4.22
C LYS A 107 16.09 -3.65 -4.60
N ASP A 108 15.77 -4.53 -3.65
CA ASP A 108 14.72 -5.52 -3.83
C ASP A 108 13.37 -4.80 -3.72
N GLY A 109 12.51 -4.95 -4.74
CA GLY A 109 11.19 -4.29 -4.81
C GLY A 109 10.22 -4.66 -3.68
N LYS A 110 10.62 -5.56 -2.77
CA LYS A 110 9.93 -5.86 -1.51
C LYS A 110 10.17 -4.79 -0.44
N LEU A 111 11.33 -4.12 -0.44
CA LEU A 111 11.60 -3.00 0.46
C LEU A 111 10.63 -1.83 0.20
N ASP A 112 10.29 -1.62 -1.08
CA ASP A 112 9.32 -0.61 -1.51
C ASP A 112 7.88 -0.92 -1.05
N SER A 113 7.61 -2.13 -0.54
CA SER A 113 6.30 -2.54 0.00
C SER A 113 6.28 -2.63 1.53
N LEU A 114 7.38 -2.29 2.21
CA LEU A 114 7.42 -2.29 3.67
C LEU A 114 6.46 -1.27 4.27
N SER A 115 6.32 -0.08 3.67
CA SER A 115 5.32 0.92 4.09
C SER A 115 3.91 0.33 4.08
N ALA A 116 3.51 -0.33 2.99
CA ALA A 116 2.20 -0.99 2.89
C ALA A 116 2.01 -2.10 3.95
N MET A 117 3.08 -2.85 4.30
CA MET A 117 3.03 -3.83 5.37
C MET A 117 2.81 -3.17 6.74
N VAL A 118 3.55 -2.11 7.06
CA VAL A 118 3.43 -1.37 8.33
C VAL A 118 2.03 -0.76 8.47
N ILE A 119 1.50 -0.15 7.40
CA ILE A 119 0.14 0.40 7.38
C ILE A 119 -0.90 -0.70 7.64
N LEU A 120 -0.76 -1.86 6.99
CA LEU A 120 -1.69 -2.97 7.17
C LEU A 120 -1.62 -3.56 8.59
N GLN A 121 -0.42 -3.62 9.18
CA GLN A 121 -0.21 -4.07 10.55
C GLN A 121 -0.94 -3.16 11.53
N ARG A 122 -0.75 -1.84 11.40
CA ARG A 122 -1.44 -0.85 12.22
C ARG A 122 -2.95 -0.89 12.05
N TYR A 123 -3.44 -1.11 10.83
CA TYR A 123 -4.87 -1.33 10.59
C TYR A 123 -5.38 -2.55 11.35
N PHE A 124 -4.69 -3.70 11.30
CA PHE A 124 -5.09 -4.89 12.06
C PHE A 124 -5.04 -4.68 13.57
N ASP A 125 -4.05 -3.96 14.07
CA ASP A 125 -3.93 -3.65 15.49
C ASP A 125 -5.04 -2.70 15.96
N SER A 126 -5.54 -1.81 15.11
CA SER A 126 -6.69 -0.94 15.41
C SER A 126 -8.04 -1.66 15.47
N LEU A 127 -8.11 -2.91 14.98
CA LEU A 127 -9.32 -3.75 14.99
C LEU A 127 -9.39 -4.66 16.22
N ARG A 128 -8.35 -4.69 17.06
CA ARG A 128 -8.31 -5.45 18.31
C ARG A 128 -8.84 -4.63 19.47
#